data_AF-A0A2S3WGU7-F1
#
_entry.id   AF-A0A2S3WGU7-F1
#
_cell.length_a   1.000
_cell.length_b   1.000
_cell.length_c   1.000
_cell.angle_alpha   90.00
_cell.angle_beta   90.00
_cell.angle_gamma   90.00
#
_symmetry.space_group_name_H-M   'P 1'
#
loop_
_entity.id
_entity.type
_entity.pdbx_description
1 polymer ?
#
loop_
_entity_poly.entity_id
_entity_poly.type
_entity_poly.pdbx_seq_one_letter_code
_entity_poly.pdbx_strand_id
1 'polypeptide(L)'
;MQQAIHVPQSIQLPLFEAFLAEPVLPGLKASAQARQKNSDPERFSELSLRGTPGHCQSLLAPVLRDLSEEVDARWLTLIAPPTSLTQAWLRDAGLNRERILLLHPSSNKSALQLTCEALRMGHSHTVVSWLGSLNVTLRQQLIRAATVGNAQSLNIRLG
;
A
#
# COMPACT_ATOMS: atom_id res chain seq x y z
N MET A 1 -60.98 -31.06 -5.80
CA MET A 1 -59.52 -31.27 -5.84
C MET A 1 -59.05 -30.95 -7.26
N GLN A 2 -58.05 -30.07 -7.38
CA GLN A 2 -57.28 -29.72 -8.60
C GLN A 2 -57.96 -28.73 -9.55
N GLN A 3 -57.32 -27.71 -10.14
CA GLN A 3 -56.04 -27.02 -9.97
C GLN A 3 -56.20 -25.74 -10.83
N ALA A 4 -56.04 -24.54 -10.26
CA ALA A 4 -56.10 -23.30 -11.04
C ALA A 4 -54.73 -23.02 -11.67
N ILE A 5 -54.75 -22.86 -12.99
CA ILE A 5 -53.59 -22.66 -13.85
C ILE A 5 -53.05 -21.24 -13.65
N HIS A 6 -51.74 -21.15 -13.49
CA HIS A 6 -50.91 -19.97 -13.31
C HIS A 6 -50.93 -19.03 -14.53
N VAL A 7 -50.58 -17.75 -14.30
CA VAL A 7 -49.94 -16.73 -15.20
C VAL A 7 -50.64 -15.36 -15.07
N PRO A 8 -49.94 -14.19 -15.09
CA PRO A 8 -48.56 -13.84 -14.71
C PRO A 8 -48.51 -12.58 -13.78
N GLN A 9 -47.32 -12.00 -13.64
CA GLN A 9 -47.02 -10.59 -13.32
C GLN A 9 -46.63 -10.27 -11.87
N SER A 10 -45.34 -10.38 -11.61
CA SER A 10 -44.63 -9.29 -10.93
C SER A 10 -43.39 -8.94 -11.75
N ILE A 11 -43.54 -7.98 -12.67
CA ILE A 11 -42.40 -7.23 -13.18
C ILE A 11 -41.99 -6.32 -12.02
N GLN A 12 -41.16 -6.84 -11.12
CA GLN A 12 -40.43 -5.99 -10.19
C GLN A 12 -39.31 -5.33 -10.99
N LEU A 13 -39.52 -4.07 -11.35
CA LEU A 13 -38.45 -3.23 -11.87
C LEU A 13 -37.35 -3.11 -10.79
N PRO A 14 -36.07 -3.24 -11.17
CA PRO A 14 -34.98 -3.18 -10.22
C PRO A 14 -34.95 -1.77 -9.62
N LEU A 15 -35.01 -1.71 -8.29
CA LEU A 15 -34.88 -0.50 -7.45
C LEU A 15 -33.62 0.34 -7.77
N PHE A 16 -32.72 -0.17 -8.59
CA PHE A 16 -31.46 0.43 -8.99
C PHE A 16 -31.53 1.24 -10.30
N GLU A 17 -32.54 1.07 -11.14
CA GLU A 17 -32.64 1.87 -12.39
C GLU A 17 -33.13 3.31 -12.14
N ALA A 18 -33.93 3.53 -11.10
CA ALA A 18 -34.43 4.87 -10.76
C ALA A 18 -33.32 5.85 -10.33
N PHE A 19 -32.14 5.35 -9.96
CA PHE A 19 -31.02 6.17 -9.48
C PHE A 19 -30.01 6.55 -10.57
N LEU A 20 -30.09 5.91 -11.75
CA LEU A 20 -29.13 6.12 -12.83
C LEU A 20 -29.56 7.21 -13.82
N ALA A 21 -30.83 7.63 -13.78
CA ALA A 21 -31.37 8.53 -14.79
C ALA A 21 -31.21 10.03 -14.47
N GLU A 22 -30.90 10.47 -13.24
CA GLU A 22 -30.57 11.87 -12.94
C GLU A 22 -30.15 12.09 -11.47
N PRO A 23 -28.96 12.64 -11.17
CA PRO A 23 -28.70 13.23 -9.87
C PRO A 23 -28.64 14.76 -10.01
N VAL A 24 -29.76 15.41 -10.27
CA VAL A 24 -29.89 16.84 -9.94
C VAL A 24 -30.65 16.91 -8.62
N LEU A 25 -29.93 16.79 -7.52
CA LEU A 25 -30.46 17.07 -6.19
C LEU A 25 -30.55 18.60 -6.01
N PRO A 26 -31.75 19.20 -5.98
CA PRO A 26 -31.91 20.60 -5.65
C PRO A 26 -31.73 20.73 -4.13
N GLY A 27 -30.65 21.36 -3.68
CA GLY A 27 -30.46 21.71 -2.27
C GLY A 27 -29.30 21.05 -1.55
N LEU A 28 -28.46 20.25 -2.21
CA LEU A 28 -27.08 20.13 -1.73
C LEU A 28 -26.37 21.43 -2.08
N LYS A 29 -26.16 22.28 -1.07
CA LYS A 29 -24.99 23.15 -1.09
C LYS A 29 -23.79 22.21 -1.16
N ALA A 30 -23.34 21.91 -2.38
CA ALA A 30 -21.97 21.51 -2.59
C ALA A 30 -21.17 22.64 -1.95
N SER A 31 -20.71 22.43 -0.72
CA SER A 31 -19.52 23.12 -0.32
C SER A 31 -18.55 22.69 -1.40
N ALA A 32 -18.19 23.63 -2.27
CA ALA A 32 -16.95 23.56 -2.98
C ALA A 32 -15.91 23.55 -1.85
N GLN A 33 -15.73 22.38 -1.22
CA GLN A 33 -14.63 22.08 -0.36
C GLN A 33 -13.45 22.45 -1.23
N ALA A 34 -12.75 23.48 -0.76
CA ALA A 34 -11.63 24.10 -1.40
C ALA A 34 -10.88 23.08 -2.27
N ARG A 35 -11.00 23.23 -3.59
CA ARG A 35 -10.13 22.54 -4.54
C ARG A 35 -8.75 23.20 -4.41
N GLN A 36 -8.08 22.96 -3.29
CA GLN A 36 -6.69 23.31 -3.01
C GLN A 36 -6.05 22.01 -2.57
N LYS A 37 -4.94 21.55 -3.12
CA LYS A 37 -3.83 22.16 -3.87
C LYS A 37 -3.29 21.01 -4.75
N ASN A 38 -2.39 21.27 -5.71
CA ASN A 38 -1.58 20.19 -6.34
C ASN A 38 -1.12 19.22 -5.24
N SER A 39 -1.76 18.07 -5.13
CA SER A 39 -1.42 17.08 -4.12
C SER A 39 -0.22 16.36 -4.67
N ASP A 40 0.97 16.77 -4.25
CA ASP A 40 2.14 15.90 -4.40
C ASP A 40 1.72 14.49 -3.99
N PRO A 41 1.98 13.47 -4.85
CA PRO A 41 1.53 12.13 -4.57
C PRO A 41 2.05 11.72 -3.19
N GLU A 42 1.17 11.20 -2.34
CA GLU A 42 1.53 10.81 -0.98
C GLU A 42 2.69 9.81 -1.03
N ARG A 43 3.88 10.24 -0.60
CA ARG A 43 5.13 9.47 -0.73
C ARG A 43 5.34 8.45 0.40
N PHE A 44 4.36 8.31 1.28
CA PHE A 44 4.43 7.43 2.43
C PHE A 44 3.16 6.61 2.54
N SER A 45 3.31 5.31 2.74
CA SER A 45 2.22 4.38 3.01
C SER A 45 2.58 3.46 4.17
N GLU A 46 1.58 2.96 4.89
CA GLU A 46 1.77 1.97 5.95
C GLU A 46 0.87 0.75 5.71
N LEU A 47 1.46 -0.44 5.75
CA LEU A 47 0.76 -1.72 5.69
C LEU A 47 0.85 -2.40 7.06
N SER A 48 -0.28 -2.65 7.69
CA SER A 48 -0.35 -3.36 8.97
C SER A 48 -1.03 -4.71 8.79
N LEU A 49 -0.34 -5.79 9.12
CA LEU A 49 -0.85 -7.16 9.08
C LEU A 49 -0.86 -7.73 10.50
N ARG A 50 -2.03 -8.20 10.93
CA ARG A 50 -2.23 -8.79 12.27
C ARG A 50 -2.76 -10.21 12.17
N GLY A 51 -2.17 -11.13 12.93
CA GLY A 51 -2.60 -12.52 12.97
C GLY A 51 -1.45 -13.50 13.18
N THR A 52 -1.61 -14.74 12.69
CA THR A 52 -0.53 -15.73 12.81
C THR A 52 0.65 -15.34 11.91
N PRO A 53 1.91 -15.49 12.36
CA PRO A 53 3.08 -15.05 11.60
C PRO A 53 3.12 -15.60 10.16
N GLY A 54 2.80 -16.89 9.97
CA GLY A 54 2.78 -17.52 8.65
C GLY A 54 1.69 -16.95 7.72
N HIS A 55 0.52 -16.63 8.26
CA HIS A 55 -0.54 -16.02 7.46
C HIS A 55 -0.20 -14.58 7.06
N CYS A 56 0.32 -13.78 8.00
CA CYS A 56 0.79 -12.42 7.72
C CYS A 56 1.88 -12.43 6.63
N GLN A 57 2.81 -13.39 6.67
CA GLN A 57 3.80 -13.58 5.62
C GLN A 57 3.16 -13.93 4.28
N SER A 58 2.23 -14.89 4.25
CA SER A 58 1.53 -15.26 3.00
C SER A 58 0.80 -14.08 2.36
N LEU A 59 0.22 -13.19 3.17
CA LEU A 59 -0.43 -11.97 2.69
C LEU A 59 0.57 -10.90 2.23
N LEU A 60 1.75 -10.83 2.85
CA LEU A 60 2.79 -9.88 2.49
C LEU A 60 3.52 -10.26 1.18
N ALA A 61 3.71 -11.57 0.94
CA ALA A 61 4.42 -12.09 -0.23
C ALA A 61 4.00 -11.46 -1.57
N PRO A 62 2.70 -11.40 -1.94
CA PRO A 62 2.29 -10.79 -3.21
C PRO A 62 2.64 -9.30 -3.29
N VAL A 63 2.51 -8.55 -2.19
CA VAL A 63 2.86 -7.13 -2.17
C VAL A 63 4.35 -6.91 -2.50
N LEU A 64 5.24 -7.67 -1.87
CA LEU A 64 6.67 -7.54 -2.14
C LEU A 64 7.06 -8.10 -3.52
N ARG A 65 6.37 -9.13 -4.00
CA ARG A 65 6.56 -9.68 -5.34
C ARG A 65 6.23 -8.64 -6.41
N ASP A 66 5.05 -8.04 -6.33
CA ASP A 66 4.61 -7.04 -7.31
C ASP A 66 5.55 -5.83 -7.31
N LEU A 67 5.94 -5.34 -6.13
CA LEU A 67 6.93 -4.27 -6.00
C LEU A 67 8.29 -4.65 -6.61
N SER A 68 8.71 -5.91 -6.53
CA SER A 68 9.98 -6.35 -7.10
C SER A 68 9.97 -6.41 -8.63
N GLU A 69 8.79 -6.47 -9.24
CA GLU A 69 8.58 -6.53 -10.68
C GLU A 69 8.12 -5.20 -11.29
N GLU A 70 8.08 -4.11 -10.50
CA GLU A 70 7.69 -2.77 -10.94
C GLU A 70 8.40 -2.33 -12.23
N VAL A 71 7.76 -1.54 -13.09
CA VAL A 71 8.38 -1.15 -14.38
C VAL A 71 9.61 -0.24 -14.18
N ASP A 72 9.65 0.51 -13.08
CA ASP A 72 10.77 1.38 -12.73
C ASP A 72 12.03 0.57 -12.40
N ALA A 73 13.05 0.65 -13.25
CA ALA A 73 14.30 -0.11 -13.18
C ALA A 73 15.13 0.09 -11.90
N ARG A 74 14.77 1.05 -11.03
CA ARG A 74 15.39 1.25 -9.72
C ARG A 74 15.14 0.07 -8.77
N TRP A 75 15.92 0.00 -7.70
CA TRP A 75 15.82 -1.08 -6.70
C TRP A 75 14.52 -1.03 -5.90
N LEU A 76 14.01 -2.20 -5.51
CA LEU A 76 13.19 -2.37 -4.32
C LEU A 76 14.12 -2.59 -3.12
N THR A 77 14.19 -1.63 -2.20
CA THR A 77 15.10 -1.75 -1.05
C THR A 77 14.34 -2.14 0.21
N LEU A 78 14.75 -3.23 0.87
CA LEU A 78 14.20 -3.65 2.16
C LEU A 78 15.20 -3.33 3.28
N ILE A 79 14.79 -2.48 4.23
CA ILE A 79 15.63 -2.04 5.35
C ILE A 79 15.30 -2.84 6.60
N ALA A 80 16.26 -3.61 7.09
CA ALA A 80 16.15 -4.40 8.32
C ALA A 80 14.84 -5.23 8.40
N PRO A 81 14.55 -6.09 7.40
CA PRO A 81 13.41 -6.97 7.49
C PRO A 81 13.50 -7.86 8.75
N PRO A 82 12.37 -8.21 9.38
CA PRO A 82 12.36 -9.11 10.53
C PRO A 82 12.94 -10.48 10.15
N THR A 83 13.51 -11.18 11.12
CA THR A 83 14.17 -12.49 10.91
C THR A 83 13.25 -13.56 10.34
N SER A 84 11.94 -13.37 10.42
CA SER A 84 10.93 -14.24 9.83
C SER A 84 10.93 -14.16 8.30
N LEU A 85 11.33 -13.03 7.70
CA LEU A 85 11.52 -12.85 6.25
C LEU A 85 12.94 -13.29 5.85
N THR A 86 13.21 -14.58 6.05
CA THR A 86 14.51 -15.18 5.71
C THR A 86 14.80 -15.06 4.21
N GLN A 87 16.06 -15.24 3.83
CA GLN A 87 16.43 -15.29 2.42
C GLN A 87 15.75 -16.46 1.66
N ALA A 88 15.48 -17.58 2.35
CA ALA A 88 14.69 -18.66 1.80
C ALA A 88 13.25 -18.22 1.54
N TRP A 89 12.63 -17.53 2.51
CA TRP A 89 11.30 -16.99 2.36
C TRP A 89 11.20 -16.01 1.18
N LEU A 90 12.15 -15.08 1.02
CA LEU A 90 12.15 -14.12 -0.10
C LEU A 90 12.20 -14.82 -1.46
N ARG A 91 13.00 -15.88 -1.56
CA ARG A 91 13.07 -16.71 -2.78
C ARG A 91 11.76 -17.46 -3.01
N ASP A 92 11.22 -18.12 -1.99
CA ASP A 92 10.02 -18.95 -2.10
C ASP A 92 8.76 -18.09 -2.33
N ALA A 93 8.76 -16.85 -1.84
CA ALA A 93 7.75 -15.85 -2.14
C ALA A 93 7.82 -15.34 -3.59
N GLY A 94 8.83 -15.73 -4.37
CA GLY A 94 8.92 -15.46 -5.82
C GLY A 94 9.34 -14.03 -6.15
N LEU A 95 10.07 -13.37 -5.26
CA LEU A 95 10.55 -12.00 -5.49
C LEU A 95 11.67 -11.98 -6.53
N ASN A 96 11.72 -10.93 -7.36
CA ASN A 96 12.78 -10.72 -8.35
C ASN A 96 14.10 -10.35 -7.67
N ARG A 97 14.98 -11.34 -7.54
CA ARG A 97 16.23 -11.22 -6.80
C ARG A 97 17.23 -10.25 -7.44
N GLU A 98 17.14 -10.05 -8.75
CA GLU A 98 18.00 -9.12 -9.49
C GLU A 98 17.59 -7.67 -9.30
N ARG A 99 16.48 -7.42 -8.58
CA ARG A 99 15.88 -6.09 -8.40
C ARG A 99 15.64 -5.71 -6.95
N ILE A 100 16.14 -6.50 -6.01
CA ILE A 100 16.00 -6.25 -4.58
C ILE A 100 17.34 -5.99 -3.93
N LEU A 101 17.37 -4.97 -3.07
CA LEU A 101 18.48 -4.67 -2.19
C LEU A 101 18.07 -4.89 -0.73
N LEU A 102 18.79 -5.76 -0.01
CA LEU A 102 18.61 -5.99 1.42
C LEU A 102 19.67 -5.22 2.19
N LEU A 103 19.26 -4.25 3.01
CA LEU A 103 20.19 -3.46 3.82
C LEU A 103 19.89 -3.62 5.31
N HIS A 104 20.93 -3.79 6.10
CA HIS A 104 20.85 -3.79 7.56
C HIS A 104 21.60 -2.56 8.12
N PRO A 105 21.07 -1.92 9.18
CA PRO A 105 21.76 -0.83 9.85
C PRO A 105 23.10 -1.30 10.43
N SER A 106 24.14 -0.48 10.22
CA SER A 106 25.42 -0.60 10.94
C SER A 106 25.28 -0.09 12.38
N SER A 107 26.26 -0.36 13.25
CA SER A 107 26.30 0.12 14.65
C SER A 107 26.03 1.62 14.83
N ASN A 108 26.37 2.44 13.82
CA ASN A 108 26.32 3.90 13.91
C ASN A 108 25.06 4.52 13.29
N LYS A 109 24.14 3.73 12.71
CA LYS A 109 22.95 4.23 12.03
C LYS A 109 21.72 3.44 12.46
N SER A 110 20.63 4.12 12.79
CA SER A 110 19.35 3.45 13.02
C SER A 110 18.69 3.01 11.71
N ALA A 111 17.76 2.07 11.79
CA ALA A 111 16.96 1.66 10.62
C ALA A 111 16.20 2.85 9.99
N LEU A 112 15.70 3.79 10.80
CA LEU A 112 15.06 5.02 10.32
C LEU A 112 16.05 5.88 9.52
N GLN A 113 17.25 6.11 10.06
CA GLN A 113 18.28 6.91 9.38
C GLN A 113 18.67 6.29 8.04
N LEU A 114 18.89 4.98 8.03
CA LEU A 114 19.20 4.22 6.82
C LEU A 114 18.06 4.28 5.80
N THR A 115 16.80 4.19 6.25
CA THR A 115 15.61 4.34 5.40
C THR A 115 15.57 5.72 4.75
N CYS A 116 15.75 6.79 5.54
CA CYS A 116 15.79 8.16 5.03
C CYS A 116 16.96 8.42 4.07
N GLU A 117 18.10 7.75 4.24
CA GLU A 117 19.24 7.83 3.34
C GLU A 117 18.96 7.11 2.01
N ALA A 118 18.50 5.86 2.06
CA ALA A 118 18.11 5.10 0.87
C ALA A 118 17.07 5.84 0.03
N LEU A 119 16.05 6.41 0.69
CA LEU A 119 15.04 7.23 0.03
C LEU A 119 15.65 8.47 -0.63
N ARG A 120 16.50 9.24 0.07
CA ARG A 120 17.10 10.46 -0.48
C ARG A 120 18.03 10.21 -1.67
N MET A 121 18.73 9.07 -1.69
CA MET A 121 19.62 8.72 -2.81
C MET A 121 18.86 8.50 -4.12
N GLY A 122 17.58 8.16 -4.07
CA GLY A 122 16.73 8.01 -5.25
C GLY A 122 17.09 6.84 -6.17
N HIS A 123 17.98 5.94 -5.74
CA HIS A 123 18.33 4.70 -6.45
C HIS A 123 17.28 3.58 -6.28
N SER A 124 16.27 3.80 -5.44
CA SER A 124 15.17 2.88 -5.21
C SER A 124 13.86 3.52 -5.62
N HIS A 125 12.99 2.77 -6.28
CA HIS A 125 11.64 3.24 -6.55
C HIS A 125 10.79 3.17 -5.27
N THR A 126 10.99 2.13 -4.46
CA THR A 126 10.35 1.93 -3.16
C THR A 126 11.38 1.49 -2.12
N VAL A 127 11.30 2.11 -0.93
CA VAL A 127 12.05 1.67 0.25
C VAL A 127 11.06 1.18 1.30
N VAL A 128 11.19 -0.09 1.64
CA VAL A 128 10.36 -0.78 2.62
C VAL A 128 11.09 -0.83 3.96
N SER A 129 10.39 -0.54 5.04
CA SER A 129 10.92 -0.51 6.40
C SER A 129 9.97 -1.17 7.41
N TRP A 130 10.50 -1.59 8.55
CA TRP A 130 9.74 -2.22 9.66
C TRP A 130 9.95 -1.44 10.95
N LEU A 131 9.60 -0.15 10.94
CA LEU A 131 9.92 0.79 12.02
C LEU A 131 8.90 0.78 13.17
N GLY A 132 7.97 -0.17 13.16
CA GLY A 132 6.89 -0.24 14.14
C GLY A 132 5.93 0.93 13.99
N SER A 133 5.38 1.40 15.12
CA SER A 133 4.48 2.56 15.16
C SER A 133 5.26 3.85 14.98
N LEU A 134 4.96 4.61 13.93
CA LEU A 134 5.60 5.89 13.64
C LEU A 134 4.74 7.06 14.16
N ASN A 135 5.36 8.01 14.84
CA ASN A 135 4.72 9.29 15.15
C ASN A 135 4.74 10.22 13.92
N VAL A 136 4.01 11.34 14.00
CA VAL A 136 3.88 12.31 12.90
C VAL A 136 5.24 12.84 12.45
N THR A 137 6.15 13.14 13.38
CA THR A 137 7.49 13.67 13.06
C THR A 137 8.31 12.67 12.26
N LEU A 138 8.34 11.40 12.66
CA LEU A 138 9.07 10.36 11.94
C LEU A 138 8.48 10.11 10.55
N ARG A 139 7.14 10.08 10.43
CA ARG A 139 6.46 10.00 9.14
C ARG A 139 6.85 11.16 8.22
N GLN A 140 6.89 12.39 8.74
CA GLN A 140 7.29 13.56 7.97
C GLN A 140 8.76 13.51 7.51
N GLN A 141 9.66 12.93 8.31
CA GLN A 141 11.04 12.69 7.87
C GLN A 141 11.10 11.75 6.67
N LEU A 142 10.34 10.65 6.71
CA LEU A 142 10.26 9.68 5.61
C LEU A 142 9.66 10.30 4.35
N ILE A 143 8.54 11.05 4.48
CA ILE A 143 7.92 11.76 3.36
C ILE A 143 8.94 12.70 2.70
N ARG A 144 9.62 13.55 3.47
CA ARG A 144 10.61 14.48 2.92
C ARG A 144 11.74 13.75 2.19
N ALA A 145 12.26 12.67 2.79
CA ALA A 145 13.30 11.86 2.18
C ALA A 145 12.85 11.22 0.86
N ALA A 146 11.64 10.66 0.84
CA ALA A 146 11.02 10.03 -0.32
C ALA A 146 10.71 11.04 -1.43
N THR A 147 10.27 12.26 -1.08
CA THR A 147 10.10 13.36 -2.02
C THR A 147 11.41 13.71 -2.71
N VAL A 148 12.50 13.88 -1.94
CA VAL A 148 13.83 14.24 -2.47
C VAL A 148 14.35 13.23 -3.49
N GLY A 149 14.28 11.93 -3.19
CA GLY A 149 14.78 10.90 -4.12
C GLY A 149 13.76 10.37 -5.11
N ASN A 150 12.62 11.05 -5.26
CA ASN A 150 11.53 10.60 -6.12
C ASN A 150 11.13 9.13 -5.92
N ALA A 151 11.00 8.71 -4.65
CA ALA A 151 10.73 7.33 -4.25
C ALA A 151 9.46 7.23 -3.41
N GLN A 152 9.01 6.00 -3.16
CA GLN A 152 7.95 5.66 -2.22
C GLN A 152 8.53 5.10 -0.93
N SER A 153 7.98 5.53 0.20
CA SER A 153 8.27 4.95 1.51
C SER A 153 7.12 4.06 1.96
N LEU A 154 7.40 2.79 2.20
CA LEU A 154 6.43 1.82 2.73
C LEU A 154 6.89 1.35 4.11
N ASN A 155 6.11 1.61 5.15
CA ASN A 155 6.32 1.02 6.47
C ASN A 155 5.42 -0.22 6.62
N ILE A 156 6.00 -1.36 7.01
CA ILE A 156 5.26 -2.58 7.29
C ILE A 156 5.28 -2.87 8.79
N ARG A 157 4.11 -3.20 9.33
CA ARG A 157 3.93 -3.62 10.71
C ARG A 157 3.34 -5.03 10.72
N LEU A 158 4.06 -5.95 11.33
CA LEU A 158 3.64 -7.34 11.55
C LEU A 158 3.39 -7.52 13.05
N GLY A 159 2.25 -8.10 13.44
CA GLY A 159 1.94 -8.41 14.84
C GLY A 159 0.65 -9.17 15.02
#